data_AF-A0A6T9Y833-F1
#
_entry.id   AF-A0A6T9Y833-F1
#
_cell.length_a   1.000
_cell.length_b   1.000
_cell.length_c   1.000
_cell.angle_alpha   90.00
_cell.angle_beta   90.00
_cell.angle_gamma   90.00
#
_symmetry.space_group_name_H-M   'P 1'
#
loop_
_entity.id
_entity.type
_entity.pdbx_description
1 polymer ?
#
loop_
_entity_poly.entity_id
_entity_poly.type
_entity_poly.pdbx_seq_one_letter_code
_entity_poly.pdbx_strand_id
1 'polypeptide(L)'
;MAVYSISTQRVGPDDETQFRWHLDFPVQGQNIDGSLLKNEGLLLQGWFLEESGSPISLVVLNGCDVIPLTLSRARPDVISKILGELPEEHPNLHCGFSQQVKLKHSSFSICVVKDGRFIQILTGAIEGKFQILKGENGWLFLDNDTNKSIEQHTGKFRLSRTARAEWKEYLGSLTNYSLSRKLPVCLLVAPSKEMVYQQYYPYKFSKQAPIRKLTELIPDALNFVLPIQELRELDRRSFRVCDTHWSVHGARLASQLVSSKLSRKPVSELDIFNSDVYQTKRLSGDLGSKLFPAQLHEEDRLTSYNYREKIVYDNNIDNFGRVICMFNREALLSETLLVFGSSSSYTMFDYLTRLYTNIVFVHTAGNIDHDVIEAVRPDCLCLQTNARFVVKAPKFEDSVLEYINAKRKTGEPKPPTIAEILPDHSIPYIEFFNDMLR
;
A
#
# COMPACT_ATOMS: atom_id res chain seq x y z
N MET A 1 -0.37 6.68 -8.90
CA MET A 1 0.61 5.96 -9.75
C MET A 1 1.98 6.03 -9.07
N ALA A 2 2.83 5.01 -9.22
CA ALA A 2 4.15 5.02 -8.61
C ALA A 2 5.01 6.10 -9.29
N VAL A 3 5.74 6.89 -8.49
CA VAL A 3 6.71 7.88 -8.98
C VAL A 3 8.07 7.46 -8.48
N TYR A 4 9.03 7.38 -9.39
CA TYR A 4 10.42 7.02 -9.09
C TYR A 4 11.30 8.26 -9.22
N SER A 5 12.40 8.29 -8.47
CA SER A 5 13.48 9.25 -8.65
C SER A 5 14.67 8.54 -9.31
N ILE A 6 15.38 9.26 -10.18
CA ILE A 6 16.60 8.77 -10.80
C ILE A 6 17.81 9.35 -10.06
N SER A 7 18.71 8.48 -9.62
CA SER A 7 20.05 8.86 -9.18
C SER A 7 21.06 8.45 -10.26
N THR A 8 22.08 9.26 -10.45
CA THR A 8 23.17 9.11 -11.40
C THR A 8 24.45 9.56 -10.73
N GLN A 9 25.52 8.81 -10.91
CA GLN A 9 26.84 9.12 -10.40
C GLN A 9 27.84 8.86 -11.51
N ARG A 10 28.65 9.86 -11.87
CA ARG A 10 29.81 9.64 -12.74
C ARG A 10 30.83 8.77 -12.00
N VAL A 11 31.33 7.77 -12.70
CA VAL A 11 32.30 6.80 -12.18
C VAL A 11 33.24 6.48 -13.32
N GLY A 12 34.53 6.72 -13.18
CA GLY A 12 35.52 6.51 -14.23
C GLY A 12 36.85 7.15 -13.84
N PRO A 13 37.96 6.84 -14.54
CA PRO A 13 39.22 7.52 -14.31
C PRO A 13 39.09 9.01 -14.67
N ASP A 14 39.68 9.90 -13.87
CA ASP A 14 39.73 11.35 -14.14
C ASP A 14 40.48 11.71 -15.44
N ASP A 15 41.20 10.73 -16.01
CA ASP A 15 41.94 10.86 -17.26
C ASP A 15 40.99 10.70 -18.47
N GLU A 16 40.14 11.70 -18.68
CA GLU A 16 39.22 11.84 -19.83
C GLU A 16 39.97 12.15 -21.16
N THR A 17 41.24 11.81 -21.28
CA THR A 17 42.10 12.20 -22.43
C THR A 17 41.79 11.50 -23.74
N GLN A 18 40.82 10.57 -23.78
CA GLN A 18 40.53 9.74 -24.95
C GLN A 18 39.10 9.90 -25.50
N PHE A 19 38.19 10.50 -24.73
CA PHE A 19 36.81 10.78 -25.15
C PHE A 19 36.18 11.82 -24.22
N ARG A 20 35.24 12.61 -24.77
CA ARG A 20 34.42 13.55 -24.00
C ARG A 20 32.95 13.18 -24.10
N TRP A 21 32.18 13.36 -23.03
CA TRP A 21 30.77 12.98 -23.04
C TRP A 21 29.93 13.77 -22.03
N HIS A 22 28.62 13.76 -22.25
CA HIS A 22 27.66 14.30 -21.31
C HIS A 22 26.33 13.56 -21.44
N LEU A 23 25.61 13.46 -20.31
CA LEU A 23 24.24 12.97 -20.25
C LEU A 23 23.30 14.15 -20.01
N ASP A 24 22.47 14.46 -20.99
CA ASP A 24 21.44 15.51 -20.89
C ASP A 24 20.23 14.99 -20.09
N PHE A 25 19.85 13.72 -20.31
CA PHE A 25 18.80 13.01 -19.57
C PHE A 25 19.17 11.56 -19.30
N PRO A 26 18.78 11.00 -18.14
CA PRO A 26 18.08 11.65 -17.04
C PRO A 26 18.97 12.60 -16.24
N VAL A 27 18.34 13.56 -15.56
CA VAL A 27 19.02 14.46 -14.62
C VAL A 27 19.00 13.84 -13.22
N GLN A 28 20.06 14.06 -12.42
CA GLN A 28 20.09 13.69 -11.02
C GLN A 28 18.85 14.20 -10.26
N GLY A 29 18.14 13.29 -9.60
CA GLY A 29 16.92 13.58 -8.85
C GLY A 29 15.65 13.72 -9.70
N GLN A 30 15.73 13.50 -11.02
CA GLN A 30 14.56 13.58 -11.90
C GLN A 30 13.47 12.60 -11.45
N ASN A 31 12.24 13.09 -11.33
CA ASN A 31 11.08 12.25 -11.08
C ASN A 31 10.53 11.71 -12.40
N ILE A 32 10.18 10.42 -12.42
CA ILE A 32 9.54 9.76 -13.56
C ILE A 32 8.29 9.01 -13.11
N ASP A 33 7.23 9.12 -13.91
CA ASP A 33 6.02 8.34 -13.70
C ASP A 33 6.27 6.86 -14.04
N GLY A 34 5.85 5.97 -13.15
CA GLY A 34 6.11 4.54 -13.27
C GLY A 34 5.39 3.89 -14.45
N SER A 35 4.27 4.44 -14.93
CA SER A 35 3.59 3.93 -16.13
C SER A 35 4.36 4.30 -17.40
N LEU A 36 4.88 5.53 -17.49
CA LEU A 36 5.77 5.96 -18.57
C LEU A 36 7.04 5.11 -18.61
N LEU A 37 7.71 4.97 -17.46
CA LEU A 37 8.93 4.17 -17.34
C LEU A 37 8.71 2.69 -17.75
N LYS A 38 7.53 2.13 -17.45
CA LYS A 38 7.18 0.75 -17.84
C LYS A 38 6.88 0.61 -19.34
N ASN A 39 6.15 1.57 -19.91
CA ASN A 39 5.65 1.49 -21.28
C ASN A 39 6.72 1.91 -22.30
N GLU A 40 7.39 3.02 -22.04
CA GLU A 40 8.35 3.66 -22.95
C GLU A 40 9.79 3.31 -22.59
N GLY A 41 10.12 3.26 -21.30
CA GLY A 41 11.49 3.07 -20.81
C GLY A 41 12.06 4.33 -20.19
N LEU A 42 13.36 4.31 -19.87
CA LEU A 42 14.12 5.46 -19.41
C LEU A 42 14.74 6.17 -20.60
N LEU A 43 14.47 7.46 -20.77
CA LEU A 43 15.11 8.26 -21.81
C LEU A 43 16.57 8.50 -21.43
N LEU A 44 17.48 7.95 -22.21
CA LEU A 44 18.90 8.27 -22.17
C LEU A 44 19.23 9.17 -23.36
N GLN A 45 19.64 10.39 -23.07
CA GLN A 45 19.96 11.38 -24.08
C GLN A 45 21.24 12.11 -23.70
N GLY A 46 22.11 12.35 -24.67
CA GLY A 46 23.38 13.02 -24.42
C GLY A 46 24.22 13.13 -25.67
N TRP A 47 25.53 13.26 -25.48
CA TRP A 47 26.51 13.27 -26.55
C TRP A 47 27.80 12.56 -26.12
N PHE A 48 28.52 12.05 -27.12
CA PHE A 48 29.78 11.32 -26.95
C PHE A 48 30.72 11.65 -28.11
N LEU A 49 31.93 12.10 -27.80
CA LEU A 49 33.00 12.43 -28.74
C LEU A 49 34.18 11.49 -28.54
N GLU A 50 34.58 10.81 -29.60
CA GLU A 50 35.78 9.98 -29.64
C GLU A 50 36.99 10.82 -30.03
N GLU A 51 38.10 10.73 -29.28
CA GLU A 51 39.34 11.46 -29.59
C GLU A 51 40.53 10.54 -29.90
N SER A 52 40.41 9.25 -29.59
CA SER A 52 41.53 8.30 -29.67
C SER A 52 41.72 7.58 -31.02
N GLY A 53 40.89 7.88 -32.02
CA GLY A 53 40.96 7.29 -33.37
C GLY A 53 40.84 5.76 -33.43
N SER A 54 40.30 5.16 -32.37
CA SER A 54 40.18 3.71 -32.16
C SER A 54 38.71 3.41 -31.92
N PRO A 55 38.11 2.38 -32.55
CA PRO A 55 36.67 2.18 -32.53
C PRO A 55 36.15 2.04 -31.10
N ILE A 56 35.45 3.08 -30.63
CA ILE A 56 34.84 3.12 -29.32
C ILE A 56 33.32 3.08 -29.47
N SER A 57 32.65 2.29 -28.63
CA SER A 57 31.18 2.21 -28.61
C SER A 57 30.62 2.57 -27.24
N LEU A 58 29.50 3.28 -27.22
CA LEU A 58 28.76 3.61 -26.01
C LEU A 58 27.64 2.60 -25.79
N VAL A 59 27.55 2.03 -24.59
CA VAL A 59 26.54 1.02 -24.26
C VAL A 59 25.94 1.28 -22.88
N VAL A 60 24.73 0.77 -22.68
CA VAL A 60 24.08 0.69 -21.38
C VAL A 60 24.12 -0.76 -20.92
N LEU A 61 24.61 -0.97 -19.70
CA LEU A 61 24.53 -2.23 -19.00
C LEU A 61 23.33 -2.21 -18.04
N ASN A 62 22.49 -3.24 -18.11
CA ASN A 62 21.40 -3.44 -17.16
C ASN A 62 21.27 -4.93 -16.84
N GLY A 63 21.88 -5.34 -15.72
CA GLY A 63 22.08 -6.77 -15.44
C GLY A 63 23.01 -7.40 -16.46
N CYS A 64 22.55 -8.44 -17.17
CA CYS A 64 23.31 -9.10 -18.23
C CYS A 64 23.08 -8.50 -19.63
N ASP A 65 22.16 -7.55 -19.78
CA ASP A 65 21.88 -6.93 -21.07
C ASP A 65 22.93 -5.86 -21.41
N VAL A 66 23.42 -5.90 -22.65
CA VAL A 66 24.28 -4.88 -23.25
C VAL A 66 23.50 -4.19 -24.35
N ILE A 67 23.19 -2.90 -24.17
CA ILE A 67 22.31 -2.14 -25.06
C ILE A 67 23.13 -1.03 -25.72
N PRO A 68 23.43 -1.12 -27.04
CA PRO A 68 24.16 -0.06 -27.73
C PRO A 68 23.37 1.25 -27.77
N LEU A 69 24.07 2.37 -27.55
CA LEU A 69 23.54 3.71 -27.78
C LEU A 69 24.01 4.21 -29.14
N THR A 70 23.07 4.44 -30.04
CA THR A 70 23.39 4.88 -31.41
C THR A 70 23.64 6.39 -31.44
N LEU A 71 24.81 6.81 -31.94
CA LEU A 71 25.16 8.21 -32.18
C LEU A 71 24.61 8.63 -33.55
N SER A 72 23.47 9.31 -33.56
CA SER A 72 22.77 9.71 -34.80
C SER A 72 22.18 11.12 -34.74
N ARG A 73 22.16 11.74 -33.57
CA ARG A 73 21.56 13.05 -33.38
C ARG A 73 22.59 14.14 -33.62
N ALA A 74 22.24 15.10 -34.47
CA ALA A 74 23.07 16.28 -34.72
C ALA A 74 23.24 17.14 -33.44
N ARG A 75 24.48 17.54 -33.13
CA ARG A 75 24.86 18.37 -31.99
C ARG A 75 25.78 19.52 -32.40
N PRO A 76 25.28 20.51 -33.17
CA PRO A 76 26.09 21.66 -33.57
C PRO A 76 26.55 22.52 -32.38
N ASP A 77 25.80 22.48 -31.28
CA ASP A 77 26.16 23.11 -30.01
C ASP A 77 27.42 22.48 -29.39
N VAL A 78 27.59 21.17 -29.52
CA VAL A 78 28.77 20.45 -29.05
C VAL A 78 29.97 20.79 -29.92
N ILE A 79 29.82 20.77 -31.24
CA ILE A 79 30.93 21.12 -32.16
C ILE A 79 31.43 22.54 -31.90
N SER A 80 30.51 23.51 -31.87
CA SER A 80 30.87 24.91 -31.68
C SER A 80 31.43 25.22 -30.29
N LYS A 81 30.88 24.65 -29.22
CA LYS A 81 31.26 25.02 -27.84
C LYS A 81 32.36 24.15 -27.24
N ILE A 82 32.42 22.88 -27.63
CA ILE A 82 33.35 21.89 -27.05
C ILE A 82 34.60 21.73 -27.93
N LEU A 83 34.43 21.74 -29.26
CA LEU A 83 35.57 21.67 -30.20
C LEU A 83 36.03 23.05 -30.67
N GLY A 84 35.16 24.07 -30.63
CA GLY A 84 35.49 25.40 -31.13
C GLY A 84 35.48 25.49 -32.66
N GLU A 85 34.81 24.54 -33.32
CA GLU A 85 34.82 24.37 -34.76
C GLU A 85 33.48 24.75 -35.41
N LEU A 86 33.47 24.93 -36.73
CA LEU A 86 32.26 25.18 -37.50
C LEU A 86 31.45 23.87 -37.62
N PRO A 87 30.15 23.87 -37.26
CA PRO A 87 29.34 22.65 -37.31
C PRO A 87 29.01 22.12 -38.71
N GLU A 88 29.02 22.99 -39.72
CA GLU A 88 28.63 22.62 -41.09
C GLU A 88 29.52 21.50 -41.62
N GLU A 89 28.91 20.37 -41.99
CA GLU A 89 29.59 19.17 -42.52
C GLU A 89 30.68 18.56 -41.63
N HIS A 90 30.74 18.93 -40.34
CA HIS A 90 31.74 18.39 -39.42
C HIS A 90 31.57 16.86 -39.23
N PRO A 91 32.63 16.04 -39.30
CA PRO A 91 32.53 14.57 -39.25
C PRO A 91 31.86 14.06 -37.96
N ASN A 92 32.06 14.75 -36.84
CA ASN A 92 31.44 14.42 -35.55
C ASN A 92 30.09 15.11 -35.31
N LEU A 93 29.46 15.73 -36.32
CA LEU A 93 28.20 16.46 -36.13
C LEU A 93 27.12 15.58 -35.49
N HIS A 94 27.09 14.28 -35.79
CA HIS A 94 26.11 13.33 -35.27
C HIS A 94 26.57 12.58 -34.00
N CYS A 95 27.32 13.25 -33.14
CA CYS A 95 27.80 12.71 -31.85
C CYS A 95 26.72 12.59 -30.76
N GLY A 96 25.48 12.98 -31.01
CA GLY A 96 24.38 12.89 -30.06
C GLY A 96 23.69 11.54 -30.06
N PHE A 97 23.20 11.11 -28.89
CA PHE A 97 22.29 9.97 -28.74
C PHE A 97 20.99 10.39 -28.07
N SER A 98 19.89 9.70 -28.41
CA SER A 98 18.60 9.83 -27.74
C SER A 98 17.84 8.53 -27.90
N GLN A 99 17.70 7.76 -26.83
CA GLN A 99 17.10 6.44 -26.89
C GLN A 99 16.29 6.15 -25.63
N GLN A 100 15.09 5.60 -25.83
CA GLN A 100 14.28 5.04 -24.74
C GLN A 100 14.78 3.62 -24.43
N VAL A 101 15.27 3.40 -23.21
CA VAL A 101 15.86 2.14 -22.79
C VAL A 101 14.96 1.46 -21.76
N LYS A 102 14.44 0.28 -22.11
CA LYS A 102 13.64 -0.54 -21.19
C LYS A 102 14.56 -1.29 -20.23
N LEU A 103 14.59 -0.84 -18.99
CA LEU A 103 15.41 -1.45 -17.93
C LEU A 103 14.65 -2.61 -17.28
N LYS A 104 15.33 -3.75 -17.15
CA LYS A 104 14.92 -4.94 -16.38
C LYS A 104 15.29 -4.85 -14.90
N HIS A 105 16.30 -4.05 -14.55
CA HIS A 105 16.77 -3.83 -13.17
C HIS A 105 16.75 -2.35 -12.79
N SER A 106 16.66 -2.03 -11.49
CA SER A 106 16.73 -0.65 -10.99
C SER A 106 18.07 0.03 -11.25
N SER A 107 19.17 -0.73 -11.21
CA SER A 107 20.51 -0.21 -11.47
C SER A 107 20.90 -0.39 -12.93
N PHE A 108 21.51 0.63 -13.51
CA PHE A 108 22.11 0.57 -14.83
C PHE A 108 23.48 1.25 -14.82
N SER A 109 24.27 1.01 -15.85
CA SER A 109 25.54 1.69 -16.04
C SER A 109 25.70 2.10 -17.49
N ILE A 110 26.31 3.25 -17.73
CA ILE A 110 26.77 3.63 -19.06
C ILE A 110 28.24 3.29 -19.12
N CYS A 111 28.62 2.56 -20.16
CA CYS A 111 29.96 2.06 -20.37
C CYS A 111 30.45 2.42 -21.77
N VAL A 112 31.75 2.60 -21.85
CA VAL A 112 32.51 2.68 -23.08
C VAL A 112 33.11 1.30 -23.34
N VAL A 113 32.89 0.76 -24.54
CA VAL A 113 33.52 -0.48 -24.99
C VAL A 113 34.73 -0.12 -25.82
N LYS A 114 35.92 -0.51 -25.33
CA LYS A 114 37.20 -0.30 -26.01
C LYS A 114 38.06 -1.55 -25.86
N ASP A 115 38.63 -2.05 -26.94
CA ASP A 115 39.51 -3.24 -26.96
C ASP A 115 38.90 -4.46 -26.25
N GLY A 116 37.59 -4.65 -26.40
CA GLY A 116 36.83 -5.73 -25.76
C GLY A 116 36.61 -5.56 -24.25
N ARG A 117 36.93 -4.40 -23.67
CA ARG A 117 36.74 -4.08 -22.25
C ARG A 117 35.62 -3.07 -22.06
N PHE A 118 34.82 -3.28 -21.01
CA PHE A 118 33.83 -2.31 -20.55
C PHE A 118 34.49 -1.36 -19.55
N ILE A 119 34.58 -0.09 -19.92
CA ILE A 119 34.99 1.00 -19.03
C ILE A 119 33.71 1.70 -18.60
N GLN A 120 33.33 1.51 -17.35
CA GLN A 120 32.16 2.20 -16.79
C GLN A 120 32.47 3.69 -16.65
N ILE A 121 31.53 4.54 -17.10
CA ILE A 121 31.63 6.01 -17.04
C ILE A 121 30.53 6.64 -16.17
N LEU A 122 29.42 5.92 -15.97
CA LEU A 122 28.31 6.34 -15.12
C LEU A 122 27.56 5.15 -14.55
N THR A 123 27.11 5.29 -13.30
CA THR A 123 26.10 4.43 -12.68
C THR A 123 24.82 5.21 -12.49
N GLY A 124 23.68 4.58 -12.73
CA GLY A 124 22.38 5.13 -12.39
C GLY A 124 21.52 4.12 -11.65
N ALA A 125 20.58 4.62 -10.85
CA ALA A 125 19.60 3.82 -10.15
C ALA A 125 18.20 4.46 -10.22
N ILE A 126 17.19 3.60 -10.25
CA ILE A 126 15.78 3.95 -10.16
C ILE A 126 15.30 3.64 -8.75
N GLU A 127 14.93 4.69 -8.03
CA GLU A 127 14.61 4.62 -6.61
C GLU A 127 13.13 4.93 -6.39
N GLY A 128 12.45 4.06 -5.64
CA GLY A 128 11.10 4.32 -5.18
C GLY A 128 11.08 5.42 -4.13
N LYS A 129 10.08 6.31 -4.17
CA LYS A 129 9.92 7.40 -3.18
C LYS A 129 9.70 6.92 -1.74
N PHE A 130 9.33 5.64 -1.56
CA PHE A 130 9.10 5.02 -0.25
C PHE A 130 10.23 4.07 0.09
N GLN A 131 10.73 4.17 1.32
CA GLN A 131 11.64 3.18 1.87
C GLN A 131 10.83 1.90 2.15
N ILE A 132 11.36 0.78 1.70
CA ILE A 132 10.78 -0.55 1.90
C ILE A 132 11.86 -1.39 2.54
N LEU A 133 11.55 -1.95 3.70
CA LEU A 133 12.48 -2.84 4.36
C LEU A 133 12.37 -4.23 3.71
N LYS A 134 13.47 -4.68 3.11
CA LYS A 134 13.58 -6.04 2.58
C LYS A 134 13.90 -6.98 3.73
N GLY A 135 13.00 -7.92 3.99
CA GLY A 135 13.22 -9.04 4.87
C GLY A 135 13.77 -10.26 4.14
N GLU A 136 13.86 -11.38 4.85
CA GLU A 136 14.33 -12.64 4.28
C GLU A 136 13.31 -13.23 3.28
N ASN A 137 13.77 -14.09 2.38
CA ASN A 137 12.93 -14.83 1.42
C ASN A 137 11.97 -13.95 0.60
N GLY A 138 12.40 -12.74 0.25
CA GLY A 138 11.62 -11.82 -0.57
C GLY A 138 10.48 -11.11 0.15
N TRP A 139 10.37 -11.22 1.48
CA TRP A 139 9.35 -10.48 2.23
C TRP A 139 9.65 -8.99 2.22
N LEU A 140 8.61 -8.18 1.95
CA LEU A 140 8.71 -6.72 2.02
C LEU A 140 7.98 -6.22 3.26
N PHE A 141 8.56 -5.29 3.99
CA PHE A 141 7.94 -4.66 5.15
C PHE A 141 7.91 -3.16 4.98
N LEU A 142 6.95 -2.52 5.65
CA LEU A 142 6.83 -1.08 5.64
C LEU A 142 8.01 -0.45 6.39
N ASP A 143 8.61 0.58 5.81
CA ASP A 143 9.66 1.39 6.41
C ASP A 143 9.35 2.89 6.17
N ASN A 144 9.90 3.74 7.03
CA ASN A 144 9.83 5.20 6.99
C ASN A 144 8.40 5.73 6.80
N ASP A 145 7.43 5.11 7.46
CA ASP A 145 6.05 5.57 7.48
C ASP A 145 5.86 6.64 8.56
N THR A 146 4.83 7.47 8.39
CA THR A 146 4.54 8.58 9.31
C THR A 146 4.22 8.13 10.74
N ASN A 147 3.87 6.85 10.95
CA ASN A 147 3.60 6.31 12.28
C ASN A 147 4.84 5.69 12.95
N LYS A 148 6.02 5.66 12.31
CA LYS A 148 7.25 5.12 12.91
C LYS A 148 7.14 3.63 13.27
N SER A 149 6.65 2.80 12.34
CA SER A 149 6.31 1.39 12.61
C SER A 149 7.50 0.57 13.11
N ILE A 150 8.72 0.79 12.59
CA ILE A 150 9.93 0.12 13.06
C ILE A 150 10.25 0.50 14.51
N GLU A 151 10.17 1.80 14.84
CA GLU A 151 10.44 2.27 16.20
C GLU A 151 9.38 1.75 17.17
N GLN A 152 8.12 1.65 16.75
CA GLN A 152 7.07 1.00 17.53
C GLN A 152 7.41 -0.48 17.78
N HIS A 153 7.75 -1.22 16.73
CA HIS A 153 8.07 -2.64 16.80
C HIS A 153 9.28 -2.92 17.71
N THR A 154 10.32 -2.11 17.59
CA THR A 154 11.55 -2.21 18.39
C THR A 154 11.44 -1.58 19.78
N GLY A 155 10.32 -0.92 20.09
CA GLY A 155 10.08 -0.26 21.38
C GLY A 155 10.87 1.04 21.59
N LYS A 156 11.51 1.57 20.52
CA LYS A 156 12.12 2.91 20.50
C LYS A 156 11.05 4.00 20.53
N PHE A 157 9.88 3.74 19.96
CA PHE A 157 8.69 4.57 20.09
C PHE A 157 7.69 3.89 21.04
N ARG A 158 7.36 4.56 22.13
CA ARG A 158 6.53 4.01 23.21
C ARG A 158 5.19 4.72 23.27
N LEU A 159 4.17 4.01 23.77
CA LEU A 159 2.88 4.61 24.06
C LEU A 159 3.02 5.64 25.20
N SER A 160 2.78 6.91 24.89
CA SER A 160 2.94 8.05 25.80
C SER A 160 1.92 8.00 26.95
N ARG A 161 2.14 8.79 28.02
CA ARG A 161 1.18 8.87 29.13
C ARG A 161 -0.18 9.42 28.66
N THR A 162 -0.16 10.44 27.80
CA THR A 162 -1.36 11.03 27.20
C THR A 162 -2.12 10.01 26.36
N ALA A 163 -1.44 9.33 25.43
CA ALA A 163 -2.09 8.32 24.60
C ALA A 163 -2.67 7.16 25.43
N ARG A 164 -2.02 6.77 26.53
CA ARG A 164 -2.59 5.78 27.46
C ARG A 164 -3.86 6.27 28.14
N ALA A 165 -3.92 7.54 28.54
CA ALA A 165 -5.11 8.12 29.16
C ALA A 165 -6.27 8.16 28.15
N GLU A 166 -6.00 8.63 26.92
CA GLU A 166 -6.97 8.65 25.82
C GLU A 166 -7.49 7.23 25.50
N TRP A 167 -6.60 6.24 25.44
CA TRP A 167 -7.02 4.84 25.24
C TRP A 167 -7.90 4.32 26.39
N LYS A 168 -7.55 4.60 27.64
CA LYS A 168 -8.38 4.21 28.79
C LYS A 168 -9.77 4.81 28.72
N GLU A 169 -9.87 6.09 28.36
CA GLU A 169 -11.14 6.79 28.18
C GLU A 169 -11.95 6.16 27.05
N TYR A 170 -11.34 6.01 25.86
CA TYR A 170 -11.99 5.41 24.70
C TYR A 170 -12.51 3.98 24.98
N LEU A 171 -11.67 3.12 25.59
CA LEU A 171 -12.04 1.75 25.94
C LEU A 171 -13.13 1.70 27.02
N GLY A 172 -13.08 2.62 27.99
CA GLY A 172 -14.11 2.78 29.01
C GLY A 172 -15.46 3.18 28.39
N SER A 173 -15.46 4.17 27.50
CA SER A 173 -16.65 4.61 26.78
C SER A 173 -17.22 3.50 25.90
N LEU A 174 -16.38 2.78 25.16
CA LEU A 174 -16.80 1.61 24.36
C LEU A 174 -17.49 0.54 25.23
N THR A 175 -16.87 0.20 26.37
CA THR A 175 -17.39 -0.82 27.28
C THR A 175 -18.74 -0.40 27.85
N ASN A 176 -18.83 0.84 28.35
CA ASN A 176 -20.05 1.39 28.91
C ASN A 176 -21.16 1.50 27.86
N TYR A 177 -20.83 1.90 26.64
CA TYR A 177 -21.77 1.97 25.52
C TYR A 177 -22.32 0.59 25.17
N SER A 178 -21.45 -0.41 25.03
CA SER A 178 -21.85 -1.79 24.76
C SER A 178 -22.81 -2.33 25.83
N LEU A 179 -22.49 -2.13 27.11
CA LEU A 179 -23.31 -2.62 28.22
C LEU A 179 -24.64 -1.87 28.36
N SER A 180 -24.61 -0.54 28.30
CA SER A 180 -25.81 0.30 28.49
C SER A 180 -26.83 0.15 27.36
N ARG A 181 -26.36 0.02 26.12
CA ARG A 181 -27.21 -0.17 24.94
C ARG A 181 -27.51 -1.63 24.63
N LYS A 182 -26.89 -2.57 25.36
CA LYS A 182 -26.93 -4.01 25.05
C LYS A 182 -26.51 -4.33 23.61
N LEU A 183 -25.63 -3.50 23.05
CA LEU A 183 -25.10 -3.64 21.70
C LEU A 183 -23.75 -4.37 21.77
N PRO A 184 -23.58 -5.55 21.14
CA PRO A 184 -22.29 -6.20 21.03
C PRO A 184 -21.29 -5.31 20.27
N VAL A 185 -20.18 -4.98 20.93
CA VAL A 185 -19.10 -4.18 20.37
C VAL A 185 -17.80 -4.97 20.42
N CYS A 186 -17.05 -5.01 19.32
CA CYS A 186 -15.73 -5.65 19.24
C CYS A 186 -14.68 -4.67 18.71
N LEU A 187 -13.58 -4.50 19.46
CA LEU A 187 -12.37 -3.82 18.98
C LEU A 187 -11.45 -4.84 18.30
N LEU A 188 -11.27 -4.68 16.99
CA LEU A 188 -10.35 -5.47 16.17
C LEU A 188 -9.09 -4.64 15.89
N VAL A 189 -7.95 -5.12 16.37
CA VAL A 189 -6.65 -4.58 15.97
C VAL A 189 -5.97 -5.55 15.01
N ALA A 190 -5.87 -5.15 13.74
CA ALA A 190 -5.11 -5.91 12.76
C ALA A 190 -3.62 -5.83 13.11
N PRO A 191 -2.95 -6.96 13.39
CA PRO A 191 -1.53 -6.95 13.76
C PRO A 191 -0.69 -6.48 12.58
N SER A 192 0.47 -5.89 12.85
CA SER A 192 1.44 -5.65 11.79
C SER A 192 2.03 -6.98 11.30
N LYS A 193 2.36 -7.06 10.00
CA LYS A 193 2.86 -8.29 9.37
C LYS A 193 4.08 -8.87 10.08
N GLU A 194 5.00 -8.00 10.49
CA GLU A 194 6.22 -8.33 11.23
C GLU A 194 5.96 -8.88 12.63
N MET A 195 4.77 -8.70 13.21
CA MET A 195 4.42 -9.33 14.49
C MET A 195 4.06 -10.81 14.32
N VAL A 196 3.48 -11.16 13.17
CA VAL A 196 3.08 -12.53 12.82
C VAL A 196 4.27 -13.30 12.22
N TYR A 197 4.93 -12.71 11.23
CA TYR A 197 6.05 -13.30 10.47
C TYR A 197 7.42 -12.77 10.94
N GLN A 198 7.70 -12.89 12.23
CA GLN A 198 8.95 -12.40 12.85
C GLN A 198 10.19 -13.04 12.26
N GLN A 199 10.10 -14.30 11.80
CA GLN A 199 11.22 -15.03 11.22
C GLN A 199 11.75 -14.43 9.91
N TYR A 200 10.95 -13.61 9.22
CA TYR A 200 11.38 -12.93 7.99
C TYR A 200 11.74 -11.46 8.22
N TYR A 201 11.61 -10.96 9.45
CA TYR A 201 11.82 -9.56 9.79
C TYR A 201 13.18 -9.36 10.48
N PRO A 202 13.99 -8.36 10.08
CA PRO A 202 15.36 -8.21 10.60
C PRO A 202 15.43 -7.69 12.05
N TYR A 203 14.32 -7.19 12.60
CA TYR A 203 14.28 -6.64 13.95
C TYR A 203 13.49 -7.53 14.92
N LYS A 204 13.90 -7.54 16.19
CA LYS A 204 13.21 -8.29 17.23
C LYS A 204 12.03 -7.49 17.78
N PHE A 205 10.91 -8.19 18.00
CA PHE A 205 9.72 -7.59 18.58
C PHE A 205 9.92 -7.25 20.06
N SER A 206 9.74 -5.98 20.41
CA SER A 206 10.00 -5.48 21.75
C SER A 206 8.83 -5.71 22.71
N LYS A 207 9.15 -6.03 23.96
CA LYS A 207 8.17 -6.04 25.07
C LYS A 207 7.63 -4.64 25.38
N GLN A 208 8.32 -3.59 24.92
CA GLN A 208 7.93 -2.19 25.15
C GLN A 208 7.13 -1.60 23.98
N ALA A 209 6.79 -2.41 22.96
CA ALA A 209 6.01 -1.96 21.82
C ALA A 209 4.63 -1.42 22.27
N PRO A 210 4.15 -0.31 21.67
CA PRO A 210 2.87 0.32 22.05
C PRO A 210 1.68 -0.65 22.09
N ILE A 211 1.61 -1.56 21.11
CA ILE A 211 0.53 -2.55 21.03
C ILE A 211 0.44 -3.46 22.27
N ARG A 212 1.57 -3.85 22.86
CA ARG A 212 1.56 -4.65 24.11
C ARG A 212 1.05 -3.84 25.29
N LYS A 213 1.34 -2.55 25.31
CA LYS A 213 0.79 -1.64 26.33
C LYS A 213 -0.69 -1.37 26.13
N LEU A 214 -1.18 -1.34 24.91
CA LEU A 214 -2.61 -1.29 24.64
C LEU A 214 -3.33 -2.54 25.17
N THR A 215 -2.79 -3.74 24.92
CA THR A 215 -3.44 -4.99 25.39
C THR A 215 -3.59 -5.06 26.91
N GLU A 216 -2.67 -4.44 27.67
CA GLU A 216 -2.75 -4.33 29.13
C GLU A 216 -3.88 -3.39 29.60
N LEU A 217 -4.44 -2.56 28.72
CA LEU A 217 -5.49 -1.57 29.04
C LEU A 217 -6.90 -2.05 28.67
N ILE A 218 -7.03 -3.17 27.94
CA ILE A 218 -8.32 -3.67 27.46
C ILE A 218 -9.16 -4.18 28.65
N PRO A 219 -10.37 -3.66 28.85
CA PRO A 219 -11.28 -4.19 29.87
C PRO A 219 -11.73 -5.61 29.55
N ASP A 220 -11.81 -6.49 30.55
CA ASP A 220 -12.24 -7.90 30.37
C ASP A 220 -13.64 -8.03 29.76
N ALA A 221 -14.52 -7.06 30.03
CA ALA A 221 -15.89 -7.04 29.53
C ALA A 221 -16.00 -6.61 28.05
N LEU A 222 -14.94 -6.00 27.48
CA LEU A 222 -14.93 -5.56 26.09
C LEU A 222 -14.48 -6.71 25.18
N ASN A 223 -15.25 -7.01 24.14
CA ASN A 223 -14.75 -7.94 23.13
C ASN A 223 -13.56 -7.31 22.40
N PHE A 224 -12.45 -8.05 22.39
CA PHE A 224 -11.21 -7.61 21.77
C PHE A 224 -10.58 -8.75 20.96
N VAL A 225 -10.06 -8.40 19.79
CA VAL A 225 -9.39 -9.33 18.87
C VAL A 225 -8.07 -8.72 18.38
N LEU A 226 -6.96 -9.38 18.72
CA LEU A 226 -5.61 -9.14 18.19
C LEU A 226 -4.98 -10.50 17.83
N PRO A 227 -5.24 -11.02 16.63
CA PRO A 227 -5.06 -12.45 16.34
C PRO A 227 -3.64 -12.78 15.87
N ILE A 228 -2.62 -12.50 16.70
CA ILE A 228 -1.22 -12.70 16.29
C ILE A 228 -0.88 -14.19 16.17
N GLN A 229 -1.29 -14.97 17.15
CA GLN A 229 -0.95 -16.39 17.22
C GLN A 229 -1.79 -17.18 16.23
N GLU A 230 -3.08 -16.91 16.19
CA GLU A 230 -4.06 -17.52 15.31
C GLU A 230 -3.69 -17.30 13.83
N LEU A 231 -3.23 -16.09 13.46
CA LEU A 231 -2.75 -15.83 12.10
C LEU A 231 -1.40 -16.50 11.81
N ARG A 232 -0.55 -16.77 12.81
CA ARG A 232 0.74 -17.46 12.62
C ARG A 232 0.55 -18.95 12.42
N GLU A 233 -0.40 -19.54 13.15
CA GLU A 233 -0.68 -20.97 13.17
C GLU A 233 -1.61 -21.41 12.02
N LEU A 234 -2.10 -20.47 11.21
CA LEU A 234 -2.94 -20.77 10.06
C LEU A 234 -2.17 -21.58 9.02
N ASP A 235 -2.72 -22.72 8.58
CA ASP A 235 -2.11 -23.60 7.58
C ASP A 235 -1.78 -22.89 6.27
N ARG A 236 -2.60 -21.89 5.92
CA ARG A 236 -2.39 -21.03 4.75
C ARG A 236 -1.86 -19.68 5.17
N ARG A 237 -0.95 -19.14 4.36
CA ARG A 237 -0.27 -17.86 4.64
C ARG A 237 -1.30 -16.76 4.89
N SER A 238 -1.25 -16.18 6.08
CA SER A 238 -2.16 -15.14 6.58
C SER A 238 -1.83 -13.72 6.15
N PHE A 239 -0.64 -13.46 5.60
CA PHE A 239 -0.25 -12.16 5.05
C PHE A 239 0.32 -12.27 3.64
N ARG A 240 0.18 -11.19 2.87
CA ARG A 240 0.77 -11.07 1.55
C ARG A 240 2.25 -10.67 1.66
N VAL A 241 3.10 -11.25 0.82
CA VAL A 241 4.56 -11.09 0.91
C VAL A 241 5.00 -9.68 0.52
N CYS A 242 4.45 -9.17 -0.57
CA CYS A 242 4.77 -7.84 -1.11
C CYS A 242 3.74 -6.75 -0.70
N ASP A 243 2.95 -6.99 0.33
CA ASP A 243 1.86 -6.08 0.76
C ASP A 243 1.82 -5.91 2.28
N THR A 244 1.28 -4.79 2.79
CA THR A 244 1.13 -4.57 4.23
C THR A 244 -0.05 -5.31 4.86
N HIS A 245 -1.05 -5.73 4.08
CA HIS A 245 -2.29 -6.31 4.57
C HIS A 245 -2.24 -7.84 4.67
N TRP A 246 -3.17 -8.40 5.43
CA TRP A 246 -3.40 -9.84 5.44
C TRP A 246 -3.79 -10.37 4.04
N SER A 247 -3.60 -11.67 3.85
CA SER A 247 -4.10 -12.42 2.70
C SER A 247 -5.61 -12.63 2.82
N VAL A 248 -6.21 -13.23 1.79
CA VAL A 248 -7.61 -13.67 1.86
C VAL A 248 -7.83 -14.67 3.02
N HIS A 249 -6.84 -15.48 3.40
CA HIS A 249 -6.98 -16.45 4.51
C HIS A 249 -6.90 -15.78 5.88
N GLY A 250 -6.00 -14.81 6.03
CA GLY A 250 -5.94 -14.00 7.25
C GLY A 250 -7.21 -13.17 7.44
N ALA A 251 -7.76 -12.62 6.36
CA ALA A 251 -9.02 -11.89 6.39
C ALA A 251 -10.22 -12.78 6.78
N ARG A 252 -10.25 -14.03 6.29
CA ARG A 252 -11.26 -15.03 6.67
C ARG A 252 -11.24 -15.26 8.18
N LEU A 253 -10.07 -15.59 8.72
CA LEU A 253 -9.89 -15.87 10.15
C LEU A 253 -10.26 -14.66 11.00
N ALA A 254 -9.81 -13.46 10.64
CA ALA A 254 -10.17 -12.23 11.35
C ALA A 254 -11.68 -11.99 11.37
N SER A 255 -12.36 -12.25 10.24
CA SER A 255 -13.82 -12.13 10.13
C SER A 255 -14.54 -13.12 11.04
N GLN A 256 -14.08 -14.38 11.09
CA GLN A 256 -14.65 -15.40 11.96
C GLN A 256 -14.43 -15.09 13.45
N LEU A 257 -13.24 -14.62 13.83
CA LEU A 257 -12.94 -14.28 15.23
C LEU A 257 -13.77 -13.09 15.74
N VAL A 258 -13.91 -12.04 14.92
CA VAL A 258 -14.77 -10.90 15.26
C VAL A 258 -16.23 -11.34 15.38
N SER A 259 -16.71 -12.11 14.40
CA SER A 259 -18.11 -12.58 14.39
C SER A 259 -18.39 -13.53 15.56
N SER A 260 -17.41 -14.35 15.96
CA SER A 260 -17.50 -15.22 17.13
C SER A 260 -17.65 -14.42 18.42
N LYS A 261 -16.88 -13.33 18.58
CA LYS A 261 -17.01 -12.44 19.75
C LYS A 261 -18.34 -11.70 19.80
N LEU A 262 -18.85 -11.24 18.65
CA LEU A 262 -20.09 -10.48 18.58
C LEU A 262 -21.33 -11.37 18.77
N SER A 263 -21.40 -12.51 18.08
CA SER A 263 -22.55 -13.44 18.12
C SER A 263 -22.48 -14.45 19.28
N ARG A 264 -21.34 -14.56 19.96
CA ARG A 264 -21.01 -15.61 20.95
C ARG A 264 -21.05 -17.04 20.40
N LYS A 265 -21.08 -17.22 19.08
CA LYS A 265 -20.96 -18.52 18.43
C LYS A 265 -19.49 -18.96 18.38
N PRO A 266 -19.17 -20.25 18.51
CA PRO A 266 -17.82 -20.73 18.27
C PRO A 266 -17.42 -20.52 16.80
N VAL A 267 -16.11 -20.34 16.56
CA VAL A 267 -15.57 -20.13 15.20
C VAL A 267 -15.96 -21.26 14.23
N SER A 268 -16.09 -22.49 14.70
CA SER A 268 -16.50 -23.64 13.89
C SER A 268 -17.93 -23.52 13.32
N GLU A 269 -18.84 -22.84 14.01
CA GLU A 269 -20.18 -22.56 13.49
C GLU A 269 -20.19 -21.45 12.43
N LEU A 270 -19.09 -20.70 12.31
CA LEU A 270 -18.92 -19.58 11.38
C LEU A 270 -18.05 -19.96 10.18
N ASP A 271 -17.67 -21.23 10.05
CA ASP A 271 -16.82 -21.73 8.96
C ASP A 271 -17.63 -22.26 7.78
N ILE A 272 -18.32 -21.33 7.11
CA ILE A 272 -19.16 -21.60 5.93
C ILE A 272 -18.38 -21.46 4.61
N PHE A 273 -17.05 -21.49 4.66
CA PHE A 273 -16.17 -21.15 3.53
C PHE A 273 -15.55 -22.37 2.83
N ASN A 274 -16.03 -23.58 3.15
CA ASN A 274 -15.45 -24.82 2.65
C ASN A 274 -15.55 -24.99 1.12
N SER A 275 -16.51 -24.31 0.48
CA SER A 275 -16.67 -24.31 -0.98
C SER A 275 -15.85 -23.22 -1.69
N ASP A 276 -14.98 -22.49 -0.97
CA ASP A 276 -14.21 -21.41 -1.57
C ASP A 276 -13.15 -21.93 -2.54
N VAL A 277 -13.15 -21.38 -3.76
CA VAL A 277 -12.17 -21.66 -4.79
C VAL A 277 -11.20 -20.49 -4.87
N TYR A 278 -9.91 -20.82 -4.73
CA TYR A 278 -8.82 -19.86 -4.78
C TYR A 278 -7.94 -20.10 -6.00
N GLN A 279 -7.58 -19.01 -6.68
CA GLN A 279 -6.61 -19.03 -7.76
C GLN A 279 -5.34 -18.29 -7.32
N THR A 280 -4.19 -18.93 -7.48
CA THR A 280 -2.89 -18.29 -7.25
C THR A 280 -2.58 -17.33 -8.40
N LYS A 281 -2.24 -16.09 -8.06
CA LYS A 281 -1.83 -15.05 -9.01
C LYS A 281 -0.57 -14.35 -8.53
N ARG A 282 0.28 -13.91 -9.47
CA ARG A 282 1.43 -13.06 -9.14
C ARG A 282 0.98 -11.61 -8.97
N LEU A 283 1.08 -11.09 -7.75
CA LEU A 283 0.63 -9.74 -7.39
C LEU A 283 1.78 -8.95 -6.75
N SER A 284 1.81 -7.65 -6.98
CA SER A 284 2.83 -6.76 -6.41
C SER A 284 2.48 -6.25 -5.02
N GLY A 285 1.19 -6.15 -4.70
CA GLY A 285 0.75 -5.51 -3.46
C GLY A 285 1.14 -4.03 -3.38
N ASP A 286 0.80 -3.41 -2.24
CA ASP A 286 1.08 -1.99 -1.98
C ASP A 286 2.57 -1.67 -1.76
N LEU A 287 3.40 -2.64 -1.35
CA LEU A 287 4.85 -2.47 -1.19
C LEU A 287 5.59 -2.83 -2.47
N GLY A 288 5.35 -4.00 -3.06
CA GLY A 288 6.07 -4.42 -4.26
C GLY A 288 5.85 -3.48 -5.45
N SER A 289 4.69 -2.82 -5.52
CA SER A 289 4.39 -1.80 -6.55
C SER A 289 5.20 -0.50 -6.41
N LYS A 290 5.89 -0.29 -5.29
CA LYS A 290 6.76 0.87 -5.04
C LYS A 290 8.23 0.61 -5.40
N LEU A 291 8.56 -0.62 -5.81
CA LEU A 291 9.90 -1.00 -6.29
C LEU A 291 9.96 -0.94 -7.81
N PHE A 292 11.16 -0.71 -8.35
CA PHE A 292 11.45 -0.88 -9.77
C PHE A 292 12.50 -1.99 -9.99
N PRO A 293 12.25 -2.96 -10.89
CA PRO A 293 10.91 -3.34 -11.34
C PRO A 293 10.02 -3.70 -10.14
N ALA A 294 8.69 -3.69 -10.35
CA ALA A 294 7.75 -4.06 -9.30
C ALA A 294 8.02 -5.50 -8.85
N GLN A 295 8.19 -5.71 -7.54
CA GLN A 295 8.35 -7.05 -7.00
C GLN A 295 6.99 -7.74 -6.94
N LEU A 296 6.91 -8.97 -7.46
CA LEU A 296 5.70 -9.78 -7.50
C LEU A 296 5.88 -11.06 -6.69
N HIS A 297 4.83 -11.47 -5.98
CA HIS A 297 4.78 -12.77 -5.31
C HIS A 297 3.48 -13.50 -5.65
N GLU A 298 3.51 -14.83 -5.60
CA GLU A 298 2.31 -15.66 -5.70
C GLU A 298 1.41 -15.45 -4.49
N GLU A 299 0.17 -15.05 -4.73
CA GLU A 299 -0.84 -14.79 -3.72
C GLU A 299 -2.16 -15.47 -4.12
N ASP A 300 -2.86 -16.00 -3.14
CA ASP A 300 -4.19 -16.55 -3.36
C ASP A 300 -5.22 -15.43 -3.52
N ARG A 301 -6.07 -15.60 -4.52
CA ARG A 301 -7.23 -14.75 -4.76
C ARG A 301 -8.48 -15.61 -4.76
N LEU A 302 -9.48 -15.20 -4.00
CA LEU A 302 -10.81 -15.82 -4.02
C LEU A 302 -11.47 -15.56 -5.39
N THR A 303 -12.02 -16.61 -6.00
CA THR A 303 -12.69 -16.52 -7.32
C THR A 303 -14.11 -17.09 -7.34
N SER A 304 -14.49 -17.88 -6.34
CA SER A 304 -15.87 -18.40 -6.21
C SER A 304 -16.87 -17.36 -5.69
N TYR A 305 -16.40 -16.22 -5.21
CA TYR A 305 -17.23 -15.17 -4.62
C TYR A 305 -16.57 -13.80 -4.79
N ASN A 306 -17.39 -12.74 -4.85
CA ASN A 306 -16.94 -11.36 -4.97
C ASN A 306 -17.91 -10.43 -4.25
N TYR A 307 -17.49 -9.86 -3.12
CA TYR A 307 -18.32 -8.95 -2.32
C TYR A 307 -18.86 -7.74 -3.09
N ARG A 308 -18.21 -7.34 -4.20
CA ARG A 308 -18.62 -6.18 -4.99
C ARG A 308 -20.02 -6.32 -5.59
N GLU A 309 -20.44 -7.56 -5.85
CA GLU A 309 -21.80 -7.87 -6.33
C GLU A 309 -22.87 -7.67 -5.26
N LYS A 310 -22.46 -7.49 -4.00
CA LYS A 310 -23.33 -7.23 -2.85
C LYS A 310 -23.36 -5.76 -2.45
N ILE A 311 -22.61 -4.88 -3.11
CA ILE A 311 -22.62 -3.44 -2.82
C ILE A 311 -23.95 -2.85 -3.31
N VAL A 312 -24.70 -2.24 -2.40
CA VAL A 312 -25.93 -1.51 -2.70
C VAL A 312 -25.74 0.01 -2.64
N TYR A 313 -24.69 0.46 -1.95
CA TYR A 313 -24.30 1.87 -1.88
C TYR A 313 -22.79 2.02 -1.69
N ASP A 314 -22.18 2.97 -2.41
CA ASP A 314 -20.80 3.42 -2.20
C ASP A 314 -20.72 4.93 -2.45
N ASN A 315 -20.30 5.71 -1.47
CA ASN A 315 -20.13 7.15 -1.69
C ASN A 315 -18.90 7.51 -2.55
N ASN A 316 -18.10 6.52 -2.94
CA ASN A 316 -16.91 6.65 -3.80
C ASN A 316 -15.84 7.62 -3.29
N ILE A 317 -15.83 7.92 -1.99
CA ILE A 317 -14.76 8.70 -1.35
C ILE A 317 -13.55 7.80 -1.12
N ASP A 318 -12.34 8.33 -1.35
CA ASP A 318 -11.11 7.57 -1.12
C ASP A 318 -10.66 7.62 0.35
N ASN A 319 -10.52 6.44 0.97
CA ASN A 319 -10.08 6.25 2.36
C ASN A 319 -11.02 6.94 3.36
N PHE A 320 -10.50 7.80 4.23
CA PHE A 320 -11.29 8.43 5.30
C PHE A 320 -12.51 9.17 4.76
N GLY A 321 -13.67 8.89 5.36
CA GLY A 321 -14.97 9.39 4.92
C GLY A 321 -15.71 8.48 3.93
N ARG A 322 -15.08 7.39 3.46
CA ARG A 322 -15.78 6.42 2.60
C ARG A 322 -16.86 5.67 3.36
N VAL A 323 -18.02 5.52 2.73
CA VAL A 323 -19.13 4.71 3.22
C VAL A 323 -19.52 3.64 2.19
N ILE A 324 -19.41 2.40 2.67
CA ILE A 324 -19.75 1.06 2.18
C ILE A 324 -21.10 0.47 2.61
N CYS A 325 -22.18 0.38 1.83
CA CYS A 325 -23.31 -0.49 2.23
C CYS A 325 -23.39 -1.73 1.35
N MET A 326 -23.45 -2.89 1.99
CA MET A 326 -23.54 -4.19 1.34
C MET A 326 -24.70 -5.01 1.89
N PHE A 327 -25.35 -5.76 1.01
CA PHE A 327 -26.51 -6.60 1.32
C PHE A 327 -26.36 -8.01 0.74
N ASN A 328 -26.58 -9.03 1.56
CA ASN A 328 -26.63 -10.41 1.11
C ASN A 328 -27.69 -11.23 1.85
N ARG A 329 -28.80 -11.53 1.19
CA ARG A 329 -29.93 -12.29 1.78
C ARG A 329 -29.57 -13.71 2.23
N GLU A 330 -28.53 -14.29 1.65
CA GLU A 330 -28.09 -15.67 1.92
C GLU A 330 -27.06 -15.76 3.05
N ALA A 331 -26.80 -14.66 3.76
CA ALA A 331 -25.84 -14.65 4.85
C ALA A 331 -26.29 -15.50 6.05
N LEU A 332 -25.30 -15.99 6.81
CA LEU A 332 -25.53 -16.88 7.95
C LEU A 332 -26.30 -16.22 9.10
N LEU A 333 -25.98 -14.96 9.40
CA LEU A 333 -26.58 -14.18 10.48
C LEU A 333 -27.48 -13.11 9.87
N SER A 334 -28.75 -13.13 10.28
CA SER A 334 -29.73 -12.10 9.91
C SER A 334 -29.55 -10.83 10.76
N GLU A 335 -28.35 -10.27 10.72
CA GLU A 335 -27.89 -9.15 11.54
C GLU A 335 -27.25 -8.06 10.67
N THR A 336 -27.27 -6.83 11.18
CA THR A 336 -26.60 -5.66 10.62
C THR A 336 -25.30 -5.40 11.38
N LEU A 337 -24.18 -5.56 10.69
CA LEU A 337 -22.86 -5.22 11.19
C LEU A 337 -22.45 -3.82 10.73
N LEU A 338 -22.25 -2.90 11.67
CA LEU A 338 -21.59 -1.62 11.41
C LEU A 338 -20.09 -1.75 11.69
N VAL A 339 -19.26 -1.30 10.75
CA VAL A 339 -17.80 -1.37 10.83
C VAL A 339 -17.20 0.03 10.68
N PHE A 340 -16.68 0.59 11.78
CA PHE A 340 -15.79 1.76 11.71
C PHE A 340 -14.35 1.27 11.53
N GLY A 341 -13.91 1.14 10.28
CA GLY A 341 -12.71 0.38 9.93
C GLY A 341 -11.67 1.13 9.12
N SER A 342 -10.64 0.41 8.68
CA SER A 342 -9.51 0.94 7.91
C SER A 342 -9.24 0.09 6.67
N SER A 343 -8.09 0.28 6.02
CA SER A 343 -7.73 -0.44 4.79
C SER A 343 -7.71 -1.97 4.93
N SER A 344 -7.48 -2.50 6.13
CA SER A 344 -7.50 -3.96 6.36
C SER A 344 -8.91 -4.55 6.24
N SER A 345 -9.96 -3.79 6.59
CA SER A 345 -11.37 -4.24 6.48
C SER A 345 -11.77 -4.63 5.07
N TYR A 346 -11.23 -3.99 4.02
CA TYR A 346 -11.67 -4.24 2.64
C TYR A 346 -11.54 -5.71 2.21
N THR A 347 -10.50 -6.41 2.69
CA THR A 347 -10.30 -7.83 2.36
C THR A 347 -11.15 -8.77 3.20
N MET A 348 -11.76 -8.27 4.28
CA MET A 348 -12.73 -9.03 5.07
C MET A 348 -14.11 -9.08 4.40
N PHE A 349 -14.44 -8.17 3.48
CA PHE A 349 -15.79 -8.06 2.93
C PHE A 349 -16.23 -9.32 2.17
N ASP A 350 -15.31 -10.02 1.51
CA ASP A 350 -15.60 -11.32 0.90
C ASP A 350 -16.09 -12.35 1.92
N TYR A 351 -15.80 -12.20 3.21
CA TYR A 351 -16.22 -13.12 4.26
C TYR A 351 -17.35 -12.56 5.10
N LEU A 352 -17.25 -11.31 5.54
CA LEU A 352 -18.28 -10.66 6.33
C LEU A 352 -19.62 -10.65 5.60
N THR A 353 -19.66 -10.37 4.28
CA THR A 353 -20.93 -10.34 3.52
C THR A 353 -21.64 -11.69 3.44
N ARG A 354 -20.95 -12.79 3.78
CA ARG A 354 -21.56 -14.12 3.89
C ARG A 354 -21.93 -14.48 5.33
N LEU A 355 -21.37 -13.77 6.30
CA LEU A 355 -21.70 -13.92 7.71
C LEU A 355 -22.87 -13.02 8.12
N TYR A 356 -22.96 -11.79 7.61
CA TYR A 356 -23.98 -10.81 7.98
C TYR A 356 -24.82 -10.40 6.78
N THR A 357 -26.15 -10.36 6.96
CA THR A 357 -27.08 -9.93 5.91
C THR A 357 -26.81 -8.50 5.47
N ASN A 358 -26.52 -7.61 6.43
CA ASN A 358 -26.25 -6.20 6.16
C ASN A 358 -24.89 -5.81 6.72
N ILE A 359 -24.11 -5.10 5.91
CA ILE A 359 -22.86 -4.50 6.37
C ILE A 359 -22.85 -3.04 5.97
N VAL A 360 -22.64 -2.19 6.96
CA VAL A 360 -22.30 -0.79 6.74
C VAL A 360 -20.86 -0.60 7.17
N PHE A 361 -19.99 -0.24 6.23
CA PHE A 361 -18.60 0.07 6.47
C PHE A 361 -18.38 1.57 6.36
N VAL A 362 -17.71 2.14 7.35
CA VAL A 362 -17.27 3.52 7.37
C VAL A 362 -15.77 3.54 7.60
N HIS A 363 -15.03 4.16 6.69
CA HIS A 363 -13.58 4.23 6.80
C HIS A 363 -13.17 5.36 7.76
N THR A 364 -12.99 5.04 9.04
CA THR A 364 -12.59 5.98 10.09
C THR A 364 -11.52 5.42 11.04
N ALA A 365 -11.01 4.22 10.76
CA ALA A 365 -9.99 3.52 11.56
C ALA A 365 -10.32 3.38 13.06
N GLY A 366 -11.60 3.19 13.37
CA GLY A 366 -12.12 3.03 14.72
C GLY A 366 -12.67 4.31 15.35
N ASN A 367 -12.57 5.49 14.70
CA ASN A 367 -13.30 6.66 15.19
C ASN A 367 -14.81 6.46 14.97
N ILE A 368 -15.60 6.86 15.95
CA ILE A 368 -17.04 6.58 16.00
C ILE A 368 -17.82 7.85 15.69
N ASP A 369 -18.81 7.71 14.83
CA ASP A 369 -19.81 8.73 14.57
C ASP A 369 -21.16 8.20 15.06
N HIS A 370 -21.69 8.85 16.10
CA HIS A 370 -22.92 8.41 16.74
C HIS A 370 -24.16 8.66 15.87
N ASP A 371 -24.15 9.68 15.02
CA ASP A 371 -25.26 9.94 14.09
C ASP A 371 -25.38 8.79 13.08
N VAL A 372 -24.24 8.25 12.64
CA VAL A 372 -24.21 7.04 11.81
C VAL A 372 -24.80 5.83 12.54
N ILE A 373 -24.47 5.63 13.82
CA ILE A 373 -25.04 4.52 14.61
C ILE A 373 -26.56 4.67 14.72
N GLU A 374 -27.06 5.88 15.03
CA GLU A 374 -28.50 6.14 15.18
C GLU A 374 -29.26 6.00 13.85
N ALA A 375 -28.64 6.35 12.72
CA ALA A 375 -29.21 6.17 11.38
C ALA A 375 -29.24 4.68 10.97
N VAL A 376 -28.15 3.95 11.19
CA VAL A 376 -28.01 2.54 10.76
C VAL A 376 -28.76 1.58 11.69
N ARG A 377 -28.79 1.87 12.99
CA ARG A 377 -29.32 1.00 14.06
C ARG A 377 -28.79 -0.44 13.97
N PRO A 378 -27.47 -0.63 14.07
CA PRO A 378 -26.87 -1.93 13.87
C PRO A 378 -27.20 -2.91 15.00
N ASP A 379 -27.16 -4.21 14.69
CA ASP A 379 -27.24 -5.29 15.68
C ASP A 379 -25.90 -5.52 16.37
N CYS A 380 -24.79 -5.17 15.71
CA CYS A 380 -23.45 -5.26 16.28
C CYS A 380 -22.45 -4.29 15.65
N LEU A 381 -21.38 -3.98 16.39
CA LEU A 381 -20.38 -2.98 16.02
C LEU A 381 -18.95 -3.57 16.01
N CYS A 382 -18.21 -3.33 14.94
CA CYS A 382 -16.78 -3.61 14.87
C CYS A 382 -15.97 -2.33 14.67
N LEU A 383 -15.04 -2.06 15.59
CA LEU A 383 -14.08 -0.97 15.48
C LEU A 383 -12.77 -1.58 14.99
N GLN A 384 -12.40 -1.33 13.73
CA GLN A 384 -11.19 -1.91 13.14
C GLN A 384 -10.09 -0.86 12.99
N THR A 385 -8.96 -1.09 13.65
CA THR A 385 -7.74 -0.30 13.48
C THR A 385 -6.52 -1.19 13.23
N ASN A 386 -5.41 -0.61 12.78
CA ASN A 386 -4.16 -1.34 12.56
C ASN A 386 -3.19 -1.11 13.71
N ALA A 387 -2.36 -2.11 14.04
CA ALA A 387 -1.41 -2.02 15.14
C ALA A 387 -0.48 -0.80 15.05
N ARG A 388 -0.11 -0.36 13.83
CA ARG A 388 0.69 0.86 13.63
C ARG A 388 0.00 2.17 14.04
N PHE A 389 -1.33 2.20 14.18
CA PHE A 389 -2.09 3.39 14.56
C PHE A 389 -2.30 3.52 16.07
N VAL A 390 -1.96 2.50 16.87
CA VAL A 390 -2.27 2.47 18.31
C VAL A 390 -1.51 3.49 19.15
N VAL A 391 -0.57 4.21 18.55
CA VAL A 391 0.13 5.34 19.16
C VAL A 391 -0.79 6.53 19.47
N LYS A 392 -2.00 6.55 18.88
CA LYS A 392 -3.07 7.51 19.15
C LYS A 392 -4.38 6.73 19.32
N ALA A 393 -5.16 7.05 20.36
CA ALA A 393 -6.48 6.45 20.51
C ALA A 393 -7.45 7.00 19.44
N PRO A 394 -8.39 6.19 18.94
CA PRO A 394 -9.52 6.71 18.18
C PRO A 394 -10.39 7.62 19.04
N LYS A 395 -11.21 8.44 18.39
CA LYS A 395 -12.22 9.26 19.06
C LYS A 395 -13.50 8.46 19.22
N PHE A 396 -14.09 8.54 20.42
CA PHE A 396 -15.42 8.01 20.68
C PHE A 396 -16.53 8.92 20.10
N GLU A 397 -16.23 10.21 19.95
CA GLU A 397 -17.11 11.20 19.32
C GLU A 397 -16.36 11.85 18.14
N ASP A 398 -16.73 11.52 16.92
CA ASP A 398 -16.15 12.04 15.67
C ASP A 398 -17.26 12.24 14.63
N SER A 399 -16.92 12.86 13.50
CA SER A 399 -17.89 13.09 12.43
C SER A 399 -17.35 12.64 11.07
N VAL A 400 -18.08 11.73 10.43
CA VAL A 400 -17.78 11.30 9.06
C VAL A 400 -17.88 12.47 8.09
N LEU A 401 -18.83 13.38 8.33
CA LEU A 401 -19.05 14.57 7.50
C LEU A 401 -17.82 15.48 7.45
N GLU A 402 -17.06 15.60 8.54
CA GLU A 402 -15.81 16.37 8.56
C GLU A 402 -14.78 15.81 7.56
N TYR A 403 -14.64 14.48 7.48
CA TYR A 403 -13.76 13.83 6.51
C TYR A 403 -14.23 14.04 5.08
N ILE A 404 -15.54 13.94 4.84
CA ILE A 404 -16.16 14.19 3.51
C ILE A 404 -15.87 15.63 3.07
N ASN A 405 -16.11 16.60 3.95
CA ASN A 405 -15.87 18.02 3.68
C ASN A 405 -14.39 18.33 3.44
N ALA A 406 -13.48 17.69 4.19
CA ALA A 406 -12.04 17.81 3.96
C ALA A 406 -11.64 17.30 2.56
N LYS A 407 -12.26 16.21 2.10
CA LYS A 407 -12.00 15.66 0.75
C LYS A 407 -12.49 16.59 -0.36
N ARG A 408 -13.68 17.16 -0.22
CA ARG A 408 -14.24 18.14 -1.17
C ARG A 408 -13.32 19.35 -1.39
N LYS A 409 -12.66 19.82 -0.33
CA LYS A 409 -11.68 20.92 -0.42
C LYS A 409 -10.46 20.57 -1.28
N THR A 410 -10.14 19.29 -1.45
CA THR A 410 -9.01 18.80 -2.24
C THR A 410 -9.38 18.37 -3.67
N GLY A 411 -10.67 18.32 -3.98
CA GLY A 411 -11.20 17.92 -5.29
C GLY A 411 -12.65 17.42 -5.19
N GLU A 412 -13.36 17.40 -6.31
CA GLU A 412 -14.73 16.88 -6.35
C GLU A 412 -14.74 15.35 -6.22
N PRO A 413 -15.47 14.79 -5.23
CA PRO A 413 -15.68 13.35 -5.13
C PRO A 413 -16.44 12.83 -6.34
N LYS A 414 -16.22 11.56 -6.68
CA LYS A 414 -17.07 10.87 -7.66
C LYS A 414 -18.50 10.79 -7.15
N PRO A 415 -19.51 10.78 -8.03
CA PRO A 415 -20.89 10.59 -7.62
C PRO A 415 -21.06 9.25 -6.89
N PRO A 416 -22.00 9.15 -5.93
CA PRO A 416 -22.26 7.90 -5.24
C PRO A 416 -22.78 6.84 -6.22
N THR A 417 -22.44 5.59 -5.97
CA THR A 417 -23.05 4.43 -6.61
C THR A 417 -24.19 3.96 -5.72
N ILE A 418 -25.38 3.81 -6.31
CA ILE A 418 -26.59 3.34 -5.63
C ILE A 418 -27.20 2.25 -6.51
N ALA A 419 -27.54 1.10 -5.93
CA ALA A 419 -28.22 0.03 -6.66
C ALA A 419 -29.66 0.46 -7.03
N GLU A 420 -30.17 -0.02 -8.16
CA GLU A 420 -31.52 0.29 -8.65
C GLU A 420 -32.61 -0.18 -7.67
N ILE A 421 -32.36 -1.31 -7.00
CA ILE A 421 -33.26 -1.88 -6.00
C ILE A 421 -32.50 -1.94 -4.69
N LEU A 422 -33.02 -1.22 -3.70
CA LEU A 422 -32.50 -1.21 -2.34
C LEU A 422 -33.35 -2.11 -1.44
N PRO A 423 -32.74 -2.89 -0.53
CA PRO A 423 -33.47 -3.54 0.56
C PRO A 423 -34.20 -2.49 1.41
N ASP A 424 -35.46 -2.73 1.78
CA ASP A 424 -36.30 -1.75 2.51
C ASP A 424 -35.63 -1.21 3.78
N HIS A 425 -35.00 -2.09 4.58
CA HIS A 425 -34.32 -1.70 5.80
C HIS A 425 -33.11 -0.77 5.56
N SER A 426 -32.58 -0.73 4.33
CA SER A 426 -31.39 0.04 3.97
C SER A 426 -31.68 1.45 3.48
N ILE A 427 -32.91 1.71 3.02
CA ILE A 427 -33.32 2.99 2.44
C ILE A 427 -33.04 4.15 3.39
N PRO A 428 -33.46 4.13 4.68
CA PRO A 428 -33.33 5.29 5.55
C PRO A 428 -31.88 5.72 5.78
N TYR A 429 -30.95 4.78 6.00
CA TYR A 429 -29.56 5.13 6.22
C TYR A 429 -28.82 5.46 4.92
N ILE A 430 -29.23 4.91 3.77
CA ILE A 430 -28.68 5.32 2.47
C ILE A 430 -29.09 6.75 2.14
N GLU A 431 -30.33 7.15 2.44
CA GLU A 431 -30.77 8.55 2.35
C GLU A 431 -29.95 9.45 3.26
N PHE A 432 -29.76 9.07 4.52
CA PHE A 432 -28.87 9.77 5.46
C PHE A 432 -27.45 9.98 4.88
N PHE A 433 -26.83 8.93 4.34
CA PHE A 433 -25.50 9.06 3.74
C PHE A 433 -25.48 9.93 2.47
N ASN A 434 -26.54 9.90 1.67
CA ASN A 434 -26.68 10.78 0.52
C ASN A 434 -26.85 12.25 0.93
N ASP A 435 -27.56 12.52 2.02
CA ASP A 435 -27.70 13.88 2.54
C ASP A 435 -26.36 14.41 3.08
N MET A 436 -25.50 13.56 3.65
CA MET A 436 -24.12 13.93 3.97
C MET A 436 -23.29 14.30 2.73
N LEU A 437 -23.70 13.85 1.54
CA LEU A 437 -23.09 14.19 0.25
C LEU A 437 -23.75 15.38 -0.45
N ARG A 438 -24.76 16.02 0.14
CA ARG A 438 -25.21 17.35 -0.26
C ARG A 438 -24.38 18.42 0.44
#